data_AF-A0A8X6F555-F1
#
_entry.id   AF-A0A8X6F555-F1
#
_cell.length_a   1.000
_cell.length_b   1.000
_cell.length_c   1.000
_cell.angle_alpha   90.00
_cell.angle_beta   90.00
_cell.angle_gamma   90.00
#
_symmetry.space_group_name_H-M   'P 1'
#
loop_
_entity.id
_entity.type
_entity.pdbx_description
1 polymer ?
#
loop_
_entity_poly.entity_id
_entity_poly.type
_entity_poly.pdbx_seq_one_letter_code
_entity_poly.pdbx_strand_id
1 'polypeptide(L)'
;MDEYKEYLYMRRPHYRDIDVGNLTEQKNLRKRLNCKPFKWFMEIVAFDQPKKYPPVEPPDYAKGEIRNFGSNLCIDTLNRGQKERFGLEKCIKDDASRQGEQQFVLSWHKDIRPLKRNVCFDVSSSERRAPVVLWKCHDMQGNQLWKYEMDTNHLIHLLTGGCLDCDSQTREIFMSPCDQNKETQKWNFETVNFTANQN
;
A
#
# COMPACT_ATOMS: atom_id res chain seq x y z
N MET A 1 -16.57 -15.51 -18.58
CA MET A 1 -15.18 -15.06 -18.39
C MET A 1 -14.18 -16.20 -18.56
N ASP A 2 -14.53 -17.32 -19.19
CA ASP A 2 -13.62 -18.45 -19.46
C ASP A 2 -12.73 -18.81 -18.27
N GLU A 3 -11.42 -18.90 -18.45
CA GLU A 3 -10.42 -19.13 -17.41
C GLU A 3 -10.27 -17.95 -16.42
N TYR A 4 -10.58 -16.71 -16.84
CA TYR A 4 -10.42 -15.51 -16.01
C TYR A 4 -11.39 -15.44 -14.83
N LYS A 5 -12.47 -16.24 -14.82
CA LYS A 5 -13.35 -16.36 -13.64
C LYS A 5 -12.60 -16.87 -12.41
N GLU A 6 -11.52 -17.64 -12.60
CA GLU A 6 -10.75 -18.21 -11.49
C GLU A 6 -10.08 -17.10 -10.66
N TYR A 7 -9.64 -16.00 -11.28
CA TYR A 7 -9.09 -14.85 -10.55
C TYR A 7 -10.13 -14.16 -9.65
N LEU A 8 -11.41 -14.16 -10.06
CA LEU A 8 -12.50 -13.68 -9.21
C LEU A 8 -12.72 -14.62 -8.02
N TYR A 9 -12.70 -15.94 -8.27
CA TYR A 9 -12.90 -16.95 -7.23
C TYR A 9 -11.75 -17.02 -6.23
N MET A 10 -10.51 -16.77 -6.65
CA MET A 10 -9.36 -16.66 -5.75
C MET A 10 -9.55 -15.56 -4.70
N ARG A 11 -10.13 -14.42 -5.10
CA ARG A 11 -10.41 -13.28 -4.20
C ARG A 11 -11.69 -13.46 -3.39
N ARG A 12 -12.66 -14.20 -3.93
CA ARG A 12 -13.97 -14.48 -3.30
C ARG A 12 -14.28 -15.98 -3.37
N PRO A 13 -13.67 -16.81 -2.51
CA PRO A 13 -13.80 -18.26 -2.60
C PRO A 13 -15.25 -18.77 -2.58
N HIS A 14 -16.11 -18.13 -1.81
CA HIS A 14 -17.54 -18.46 -1.71
C HIS A 14 -18.31 -18.40 -3.05
N TYR A 15 -17.79 -17.72 -4.08
CA TYR A 15 -18.41 -17.70 -5.41
C TYR A 15 -18.37 -19.06 -6.12
N ARG A 16 -17.53 -19.99 -5.68
CA ARG A 16 -17.49 -21.36 -6.23
C ARG A 16 -18.74 -22.16 -5.88
N ASP A 17 -19.36 -21.84 -4.75
CA ASP A 17 -20.46 -22.63 -4.16
C ASP A 17 -21.84 -22.00 -4.43
N ILE A 18 -21.88 -20.85 -5.11
CA ILE A 18 -23.14 -20.17 -5.45
C ILE A 18 -23.84 -20.93 -6.58
N ASP A 19 -25.11 -21.30 -6.35
CA ASP A 19 -25.98 -21.77 -7.42
C ASP A 19 -26.28 -20.62 -8.40
N VAL A 20 -25.76 -20.76 -9.62
CA VAL A 20 -25.92 -19.79 -10.71
C VAL A 20 -27.15 -20.07 -11.58
N GLY A 21 -27.91 -21.12 -11.26
CA GLY A 21 -29.04 -21.58 -12.05
C GLY A 21 -28.64 -22.12 -13.43
N ASN A 22 -29.63 -22.24 -14.32
CA ASN A 22 -29.42 -22.80 -15.66
C ASN A 22 -28.89 -21.75 -16.64
N LEU A 23 -27.64 -21.89 -17.07
CA LEU A 23 -26.96 -21.01 -18.03
C LEU A 23 -26.89 -21.56 -19.47
N THR A 24 -27.70 -22.58 -19.80
CA THR A 24 -27.62 -23.29 -21.08
C THR A 24 -27.90 -22.38 -22.27
N GLU A 25 -28.94 -21.56 -22.20
CA GLU A 25 -29.33 -20.65 -23.28
C GLU A 25 -28.24 -19.61 -23.56
N GLN A 26 -27.68 -18.99 -22.50
CA GLN A 26 -26.64 -17.97 -22.59
C GLN A 26 -25.35 -18.55 -23.19
N LYS A 27 -24.98 -19.79 -22.80
CA LYS A 27 -23.83 -20.50 -23.38
C LYS A 27 -24.07 -20.85 -24.86
N ASN A 28 -25.27 -21.28 -25.23
CA ASN A 28 -25.62 -21.57 -26.62
C ASN A 28 -25.68 -20.32 -27.49
N LEU A 29 -26.19 -19.20 -26.97
CA LEU A 29 -26.17 -17.91 -27.65
C LEU A 29 -24.75 -17.49 -28.01
N ARG A 30 -23.81 -17.57 -27.05
CA ARG A 30 -22.39 -17.25 -27.30
C ARG A 30 -21.79 -18.11 -28.42
N LYS A 31 -22.11 -19.40 -28.46
CA LYS A 31 -21.65 -20.32 -29.52
C LYS A 31 -22.24 -19.93 -30.88
N ARG A 32 -23.55 -19.70 -30.96
CA ARG A 32 -24.24 -19.32 -32.21
C ARG A 32 -23.70 -18.02 -32.81
N LEU A 33 -23.34 -17.06 -31.97
CA LEU A 33 -22.79 -15.78 -32.40
C LEU A 33 -21.28 -15.84 -32.72
N ASN A 34 -20.63 -17.00 -32.59
CA ASN A 34 -19.19 -17.18 -32.81
C ASN A 34 -18.34 -16.13 -32.07
N CYS A 35 -18.71 -15.82 -30.82
CA CYS A 35 -18.03 -14.80 -30.04
C CYS A 35 -16.56 -15.18 -29.77
N LYS A 36 -15.68 -14.19 -29.72
CA LYS A 36 -14.27 -14.37 -29.38
C LYS A 36 -14.10 -14.90 -27.92
N PRO A 37 -12.98 -15.57 -27.61
CA PRO A 37 -12.63 -15.93 -26.23
C PRO A 37 -12.47 -14.70 -25.33
N PHE A 38 -12.69 -14.87 -24.03
CA PHE A 38 -12.50 -13.78 -23.07
C PHE A 38 -11.03 -13.33 -22.97
N LYS A 39 -10.09 -14.25 -23.20
CA LYS A 39 -8.66 -13.92 -23.35
C LYS A 39 -8.42 -12.85 -24.44
N TRP A 40 -9.02 -13.01 -25.62
CA TRP A 40 -8.92 -12.02 -26.69
C TRP A 40 -9.45 -10.66 -26.25
N PHE A 41 -10.57 -10.63 -25.50
CA PHE A 41 -11.10 -9.40 -24.95
C PHE A 41 -10.10 -8.73 -24.00
N MET A 42 -9.49 -9.48 -23.08
CA MET A 42 -8.53 -8.95 -22.11
C MET A 42 -7.21 -8.49 -22.75
N GLU A 43 -6.74 -9.16 -23.80
CA GLU A 43 -5.47 -8.83 -24.46
C GLU A 43 -5.59 -7.74 -25.52
N ILE A 44 -6.75 -7.61 -26.18
CA ILE A 44 -6.94 -6.72 -27.33
C ILE A 44 -7.85 -5.53 -27.02
N VAL A 45 -8.95 -5.75 -26.31
CA VAL A 45 -9.95 -4.70 -26.04
C VAL A 45 -9.68 -4.01 -24.70
N ALA A 46 -9.42 -4.78 -23.65
CA ALA A 46 -9.19 -4.31 -22.28
C ALA A 46 -7.72 -4.49 -21.84
N PHE A 47 -6.78 -4.24 -22.75
CA PHE A 47 -5.34 -4.48 -22.57
C PHE A 47 -4.70 -3.65 -21.44
N ASP A 48 -5.36 -2.57 -21.03
CA ASP A 48 -4.95 -1.69 -19.94
C ASP A 48 -5.46 -2.16 -18.57
N GLN A 49 -6.51 -2.98 -18.54
CA GLN A 49 -7.09 -3.49 -17.29
C GLN A 49 -6.06 -4.23 -16.42
N PRO A 50 -5.23 -5.16 -16.96
CA PRO A 50 -4.24 -5.87 -16.14
C PRO A 50 -3.10 -4.97 -15.65
N LYS A 51 -2.87 -3.81 -16.30
CA LYS A 51 -1.85 -2.85 -15.86
C LYS A 51 -2.25 -2.16 -14.56
N LYS A 52 -3.55 -1.91 -14.36
CA LYS A 52 -4.10 -1.27 -13.16
C LYS A 52 -4.60 -2.28 -12.13
N TYR A 53 -5.24 -3.36 -12.58
CA TYR A 53 -5.84 -4.40 -11.74
C TYR A 53 -5.31 -5.77 -12.19
N PRO A 54 -4.06 -6.08 -11.86
CA PRO A 54 -3.45 -7.33 -12.29
C PRO A 54 -4.25 -8.53 -11.74
N PRO A 55 -4.48 -9.58 -12.54
CA PRO A 55 -5.21 -10.77 -12.10
C PRO A 55 -4.63 -11.38 -10.81
N VAL A 56 -3.30 -11.38 -10.69
CA VAL A 56 -2.54 -11.69 -9.49
C VAL A 56 -1.75 -10.44 -9.10
N GLU A 57 -2.01 -9.91 -7.92
CA GLU A 57 -1.31 -8.73 -7.41
C GLU A 57 0.16 -9.08 -7.10
N PRO A 58 1.12 -8.22 -7.46
CA PRO A 58 2.50 -8.38 -7.02
C PRO A 58 2.59 -8.38 -5.48
N PRO A 59 3.64 -8.98 -4.91
CA PRO A 59 3.84 -8.94 -3.48
C PRO A 59 4.17 -7.52 -3.01
N ASP A 60 3.72 -7.18 -1.80
CA ASP A 60 4.08 -5.92 -1.15
C ASP A 60 5.57 -5.86 -0.82
N TYR A 61 6.14 -4.65 -0.77
CA TYR A 61 7.57 -4.42 -0.54
C TYR A 61 7.96 -4.58 0.94
N ALA A 62 7.08 -4.16 1.85
CA ALA A 62 7.32 -4.27 3.30
C ALA A 62 6.01 -4.29 4.08
N LYS A 63 6.02 -4.84 5.30
CA LYS A 63 4.86 -4.92 6.19
C LYS A 63 5.25 -4.91 7.67
N GLY A 64 4.28 -4.55 8.51
CA GLY A 64 4.35 -4.60 9.98
C GLY A 64 4.51 -3.22 10.61
N GLU A 65 5.13 -3.14 11.78
CA GLU A 65 5.41 -1.85 12.41
C GLU A 65 6.54 -1.11 11.69
N ILE A 66 6.51 0.23 11.78
CA ILE A 66 7.56 1.12 11.28
C ILE A 66 8.18 1.81 12.48
N ARG A 67 9.35 1.32 12.91
CA ARG A 67 10.04 1.78 14.11
C ARG A 67 11.17 2.74 13.75
N ASN A 68 11.26 3.87 14.42
CA ASN A 68 12.34 4.82 14.21
C ASN A 68 13.61 4.39 14.96
N PHE A 69 14.77 4.47 14.32
CA PHE A 69 16.05 4.09 14.94
C PHE A 69 16.46 5.05 16.07
N GLY A 70 16.33 6.36 15.86
CA GLY A 70 16.78 7.37 16.83
C GLY A 70 15.94 7.44 18.11
N SER A 71 14.63 7.28 17.99
CA SER A 71 13.70 7.44 19.12
C SER A 71 13.17 6.12 19.70
N ASN A 72 13.32 5.01 18.98
CA ASN A 72 12.71 3.72 19.30
C ASN A 72 11.17 3.79 19.46
N LEU A 73 10.54 4.82 18.90
CA LEU A 73 9.08 4.94 18.79
C LEU A 73 8.60 4.37 17.45
N CYS A 74 7.35 3.95 17.41
CA CYS A 74 6.70 3.44 16.21
C CYS A 74 5.75 4.47 15.63
N ILE A 75 5.64 4.51 14.30
CA ILE A 75 4.57 5.27 13.64
C ILE A 75 3.23 4.68 14.08
N ASP A 76 2.29 5.55 14.46
CA ASP A 76 0.93 5.20 14.85
C ASP A 76 -0.03 6.19 14.22
N THR A 77 -1.08 5.70 13.56
CA THR A 77 -2.10 6.60 13.02
C THR A 77 -2.97 7.24 14.10
N LEU A 78 -2.91 6.73 15.34
CA LEU A 78 -3.80 7.07 16.45
C LEU A 78 -5.28 6.88 16.09
N ASN A 79 -5.58 5.99 15.14
CA ASN A 79 -6.89 5.81 14.53
C ASN A 79 -7.48 7.10 13.90
N ARG A 80 -6.62 8.06 13.52
CA ARG A 80 -7.01 9.32 12.89
C ARG A 80 -7.62 9.09 11.52
N GLY A 81 -8.55 9.95 11.13
CA GLY A 81 -9.28 9.95 9.87
C GLY A 81 -8.53 10.65 8.72
N GLN A 82 -9.24 10.87 7.61
CA GLN A 82 -8.68 11.55 6.45
C GLN A 82 -8.34 13.01 6.79
N LYS A 83 -7.30 13.54 6.14
CA LYS A 83 -6.74 14.89 6.29
C LYS A 83 -6.10 15.17 7.65
N GLU A 84 -6.07 14.19 8.55
CA GLU A 84 -5.47 14.35 9.86
C GLU A 84 -3.98 14.00 9.82
N ARG A 85 -3.23 14.71 10.65
CA ARG A 85 -1.84 14.38 10.99
C ARG A 85 -1.84 13.19 11.94
N PHE A 86 -0.78 12.41 11.85
CA PHE A 86 -0.48 11.32 12.76
C PHE A 86 1.00 11.38 13.13
N GLY A 87 1.48 10.44 13.93
CA GLY A 87 2.78 10.63 14.56
C GLY A 87 3.35 9.38 15.16
N LEU A 88 4.06 9.57 16.27
CA LEU A 88 4.79 8.52 16.96
C LEU A 88 4.14 8.14 18.28
N GLU A 89 4.02 6.84 18.51
CA GLU A 89 3.72 6.28 19.82
C GLU A 89 4.72 5.22 20.25
N LYS A 90 4.68 4.87 21.53
CA LYS A 90 5.42 3.69 22.00
C LYS A 90 4.93 2.47 21.22
N CYS A 91 5.85 1.61 20.81
CA CYS A 91 5.53 0.43 20.03
C CYS A 91 4.58 -0.50 20.81
N ILE A 92 3.51 -0.96 20.16
CA ILE A 92 2.50 -1.87 20.74
C ILE A 92 3.12 -3.24 21.01
N LYS A 93 4.06 -3.69 20.17
CA LYS A 93 4.75 -4.97 20.37
C LYS A 93 5.61 -5.02 21.62
N ASP A 94 6.07 -3.87 22.09
CA ASP A 94 6.87 -3.75 23.30
C ASP A 94 5.99 -3.78 24.57
N ASP A 95 4.66 -3.60 24.42
CA ASP A 95 3.70 -3.57 25.52
C ASP A 95 2.27 -3.85 25.02
N ALA A 96 1.82 -5.08 25.18
CA ALA A 96 0.52 -5.54 24.70
C ALA A 96 -0.69 -4.84 25.35
N SER A 97 -0.50 -4.06 26.43
CA SER A 97 -1.57 -3.25 27.01
C SER A 97 -1.90 -2.02 26.15
N ARG A 98 -1.00 -1.64 25.24
CA ARG A 98 -1.19 -0.48 24.35
C ARG A 98 -2.14 -0.80 23.21
N GLN A 99 -2.86 0.22 22.80
CA GLN A 99 -3.76 0.18 21.65
C GLN A 99 -3.38 1.30 20.69
N GLY A 100 -3.65 1.07 19.41
CA GLY A 100 -3.30 1.99 18.33
C GLY A 100 -3.31 1.26 17.00
N GLU A 101 -2.88 1.95 15.94
CA GLU A 101 -2.80 1.39 14.61
C GLU A 101 -1.37 1.57 14.09
N GLN A 102 -0.54 0.55 14.38
CA GLN A 102 0.90 0.52 14.08
C GLN A 102 1.28 -0.60 13.12
N GLN A 103 0.34 -1.07 12.30
CA GLN A 103 0.57 -2.13 11.34
C GLN A 103 0.31 -1.59 9.94
N PHE A 104 1.39 -1.47 9.17
CA PHE A 104 1.42 -0.85 7.86
C PHE A 104 1.87 -1.83 6.79
N VAL A 105 1.64 -1.43 5.54
CA VAL A 105 2.20 -2.04 4.36
C VAL A 105 2.76 -0.95 3.46
N LEU A 106 3.96 -1.18 2.91
CA LEU A 106 4.43 -0.51 1.71
C LEU A 106 3.99 -1.38 0.53
N SER A 107 2.86 -1.03 -0.08
CA SER A 107 2.17 -1.92 -1.01
C SER A 107 2.82 -1.94 -2.38
N TRP A 108 2.47 -2.91 -3.22
CA TRP A 108 2.94 -2.99 -4.61
C TRP A 108 2.63 -1.73 -5.45
N HIS A 109 1.66 -0.91 -5.05
CA HIS A 109 1.38 0.41 -5.64
C HIS A 109 2.38 1.51 -5.24
N LYS A 110 3.36 1.19 -4.38
CA LYS A 110 4.38 2.10 -3.84
C LYS A 110 3.81 3.19 -2.93
N ASP A 111 2.74 2.87 -2.21
CA ASP A 111 2.10 3.68 -1.17
C ASP A 111 2.29 3.03 0.21
N ILE A 112 2.29 3.85 1.27
CA ILE A 112 2.31 3.36 2.66
C ILE A 112 0.93 3.56 3.27
N ARG A 113 0.34 2.48 3.81
CA ARG A 113 -1.01 2.52 4.41
C ARG A 113 -1.19 1.52 5.54
N PRO A 114 -2.13 1.75 6.48
CA PRO A 114 -2.50 0.74 7.47
C PRO A 114 -3.09 -0.51 6.82
N LEU A 115 -2.85 -1.70 7.41
CA LEU A 115 -3.29 -2.98 6.84
C LEU A 115 -4.81 -3.07 6.58
N LYS A 116 -5.62 -2.42 7.42
CA LYS A 116 -7.08 -2.59 7.43
C LYS A 116 -7.85 -1.41 6.83
N ARG A 117 -7.17 -0.34 6.40
CA ARG A 117 -7.81 0.91 5.97
C ARG A 117 -7.28 1.37 4.63
N ASN A 118 -8.15 2.01 3.86
CA ASN A 118 -7.81 2.58 2.55
C ASN A 118 -7.41 4.06 2.67
N VAL A 119 -6.46 4.35 3.57
CA VAL A 119 -5.85 5.68 3.74
C VAL A 119 -4.34 5.56 3.66
N CYS A 120 -3.70 6.46 2.93
CA CYS A 120 -2.30 6.43 2.55
C CYS A 120 -1.55 7.62 3.14
N PHE A 121 -0.24 7.45 3.29
CA PHE A 121 0.67 8.52 3.68
C PHE A 121 0.78 9.50 2.52
N ASP A 122 0.34 10.73 2.76
CA ASP A 122 0.20 11.75 1.74
C ASP A 122 1.01 13.00 2.12
N VAL A 123 1.76 13.52 1.15
CA VAL A 123 2.54 14.76 1.28
C VAL A 123 2.02 15.78 0.27
N SER A 124 1.00 16.53 0.66
CA SER A 124 0.37 17.56 -0.17
C SER A 124 0.98 18.97 -0.03
N SER A 125 1.86 19.20 0.95
CA SER A 125 2.47 20.51 1.20
C SER A 125 3.93 20.56 0.73
N SER A 126 4.35 21.70 0.20
CA SER A 126 5.74 22.00 -0.17
C SER A 126 6.48 22.83 0.87
N GLU A 127 5.87 23.08 2.03
CA GLU A 127 6.47 23.84 3.12
C GLU A 127 7.68 23.13 3.73
N ARG A 128 8.56 23.89 4.39
CA ARG A 128 9.61 23.27 5.21
C ARG A 128 8.94 22.45 6.32
N ARG A 129 9.45 21.24 6.56
CA ARG A 129 8.82 20.28 7.49
C ARG A 129 7.37 19.98 7.08
N ALA A 130 7.12 19.79 5.79
CA ALA A 130 5.80 19.41 5.29
C ALA A 130 5.26 18.21 6.08
N PRO A 131 4.03 18.30 6.63
CA PRO A 131 3.45 17.22 7.40
C PRO A 131 3.11 16.04 6.49
N VAL A 132 3.20 14.84 7.04
CA VAL A 132 2.59 13.65 6.44
C VAL A 132 1.18 13.51 7.02
N VAL A 133 0.19 13.40 6.14
CA VAL A 133 -1.22 13.25 6.54
C VAL A 133 -1.80 11.96 5.99
N LEU A 134 -2.90 11.51 6.58
CA LEU A 134 -3.67 10.40 6.02
C LEU A 134 -4.61 10.93 4.94
N TRP A 135 -4.51 10.41 3.72
CA TRP A 135 -5.46 10.74 2.65
C TRP A 135 -6.03 9.47 2.04
N LYS A 136 -7.17 9.55 1.34
CA LYS A 136 -7.70 8.38 0.63
C LYS A 136 -6.67 7.87 -0.38
N CYS A 137 -6.35 6.58 -0.35
CA CYS A 137 -5.47 5.99 -1.36
C CYS A 137 -6.12 6.09 -2.74
N HIS A 138 -5.34 6.48 -3.74
CA HIS A 138 -5.84 6.69 -5.10
C HIS A 138 -5.10 5.90 -6.17
N ASP A 139 -4.05 5.15 -5.83
CA ASP A 139 -3.29 4.27 -6.74
C ASP A 139 -2.70 5.00 -7.96
N MET A 140 -2.50 6.32 -7.86
CA MET A 140 -1.96 7.19 -8.92
C MET A 140 -0.55 7.70 -8.60
N GLN A 141 0.11 7.14 -7.58
CA GLN A 141 1.44 7.56 -7.14
C GLN A 141 1.45 9.05 -6.71
N GLY A 142 2.35 9.87 -7.26
CA GLY A 142 2.41 11.31 -6.95
C GLY A 142 2.75 11.60 -5.50
N ASN A 143 1.87 12.34 -4.81
CA ASN A 143 2.00 12.71 -3.40
C ASN A 143 1.80 11.54 -2.41
N GLN A 144 1.51 10.34 -2.91
CA GLN A 144 1.44 9.09 -2.14
C GLN A 144 2.54 8.10 -2.56
N LEU A 145 3.56 8.55 -3.31
CA LEU A 145 4.61 7.70 -3.84
C LEU A 145 5.83 7.63 -2.90
N TRP A 146 6.07 6.45 -2.36
CA TRP A 146 7.12 6.17 -1.39
C TRP A 146 8.08 5.08 -1.86
N LYS A 147 9.33 5.16 -1.41
CA LYS A 147 10.34 4.11 -1.52
C LYS A 147 10.95 3.86 -0.15
N TYR A 148 11.17 2.58 0.19
CA TYR A 148 12.01 2.21 1.32
C TYR A 148 13.40 1.81 0.83
N GLU A 149 14.40 2.65 1.11
CA GLU A 149 15.79 2.39 0.75
C GLU A 149 16.47 1.53 1.81
N MET A 150 16.63 0.24 1.53
CA MET A 150 17.10 -0.74 2.52
C MET A 150 18.53 -0.49 2.98
N ASP A 151 19.41 -0.04 2.09
CA ASP A 151 20.82 0.17 2.40
C ASP A 151 21.03 1.29 3.44
N THR A 152 20.13 2.28 3.42
CA THR A 152 20.24 3.47 4.27
C THR A 152 19.12 3.56 5.31
N ASN A 153 18.14 2.68 5.25
CA ASN A 153 16.92 2.65 6.07
C ASN A 153 16.04 3.91 5.94
N HIS A 154 16.04 4.57 4.79
CA HIS A 154 15.22 5.78 4.58
C HIS A 154 13.87 5.46 3.95
N LEU A 155 12.83 6.16 4.42
CA LEU A 155 11.56 6.28 3.74
C LEU A 155 11.57 7.56 2.89
N ILE A 156 11.70 7.38 1.58
CA ILE A 156 11.87 8.48 0.62
C ILE A 156 10.53 8.75 -0.06
N HIS A 157 10.08 10.00 -0.04
CA HIS A 157 8.93 10.45 -0.81
C HIS A 157 9.41 10.86 -2.21
N LEU A 158 9.16 10.02 -3.21
CA LEU A 158 9.82 10.13 -4.52
C LEU A 158 9.44 11.38 -5.31
N LEU A 159 8.25 11.94 -5.08
CA LEU A 159 7.84 13.19 -5.76
C LEU A 159 8.64 14.41 -5.28
N THR A 160 8.92 14.51 -3.98
CA THR A 160 9.66 15.65 -3.41
C THR A 160 11.16 15.40 -3.28
N GLY A 161 11.60 14.14 -3.32
CA GLY A 161 12.97 13.72 -3.04
C GLY A 161 13.38 13.85 -1.57
N GLY A 162 12.44 14.17 -0.68
CA GLY A 162 12.68 14.28 0.76
C GLY A 162 12.53 12.94 1.48
N CYS A 163 13.08 12.88 2.70
CA CYS A 163 12.99 11.72 3.58
C CYS A 163 11.99 11.96 4.72
N LEU A 164 11.33 10.90 5.16
CA LEU A 164 10.53 10.90 6.37
C LEU A 164 11.46 11.09 7.57
N ASP A 165 11.14 12.07 8.40
CA ASP A 165 11.86 12.42 9.61
C ASP A 165 10.87 12.55 10.76
N CYS A 166 11.39 12.60 11.99
CA CYS A 166 10.56 12.73 13.16
C CYS A 166 11.15 13.62 14.24
N ASP A 167 10.27 14.10 15.11
CA ASP A 167 10.62 14.73 16.37
C ASP A 167 10.00 13.90 17.50
N SER A 168 10.85 13.26 18.30
CA SER A 168 10.40 12.37 19.36
C SER A 168 9.81 13.10 20.56
N GLN A 169 10.11 14.40 20.73
CA GLN A 169 9.57 15.21 21.83
C GLN A 169 8.14 15.63 21.50
N THR A 170 7.91 16.13 20.28
CA THR A 170 6.56 16.52 19.83
C THR A 170 5.75 15.34 19.29
N ARG A 171 6.38 14.18 19.08
CA ARG A 171 5.81 12.96 18.46
C ARG A 171 5.33 13.17 17.03
N GLU A 172 5.89 14.14 16.34
CA GLU A 172 5.51 14.48 14.97
C GLU A 172 6.38 13.73 13.95
N ILE A 173 5.78 13.43 12.80
CA ILE A 173 6.48 13.02 11.58
C ILE A 173 6.32 14.09 10.51
N PHE A 174 7.36 14.29 9.71
CA PHE A 174 7.38 15.33 8.69
C PHE A 174 8.43 15.02 7.63
N MET A 175 8.39 15.75 6.52
CA MET A 175 9.39 15.66 5.46
C MET A 175 10.55 16.61 5.71
N SER A 176 11.78 16.14 5.51
CA SER A 176 12.98 16.98 5.51
C SER A 176 13.99 16.50 4.45
N PRO A 177 15.01 17.32 4.10
CA PRO A 177 16.10 16.86 3.22
C PRO A 177 16.76 15.61 3.79
N CYS A 178 17.03 14.63 2.93
CA CYS A 178 17.65 13.37 3.35
C CYS A 178 19.07 13.59 3.88
N ASP A 179 19.38 13.00 5.03
CA ASP A 179 20.67 13.03 5.72
C ASP A 179 20.99 11.64 6.27
N GLN A 180 22.00 11.00 5.67
CA GLN A 180 22.40 9.62 6.00
C GLN A 180 22.90 9.45 7.45
N ASN A 181 23.33 10.54 8.11
CA ASN A 181 23.83 10.49 9.48
C ASN A 181 22.70 10.66 10.51
N LYS A 182 21.49 10.99 10.08
CA LYS A 182 20.41 11.38 10.98
C LYS A 182 19.56 10.16 11.35
N GLU A 183 19.74 9.65 12.56
CA GLU A 183 18.99 8.50 13.08
C GLU A 183 17.46 8.71 13.13
N THR A 184 17.00 9.96 13.21
CA THR A 184 15.56 10.28 13.15
C THR A 184 14.95 10.09 11.76
N GLN A 185 15.77 9.96 10.71
CA GLN A 185 15.33 9.63 9.34
C GLN A 185 15.47 8.16 8.98
N LYS A 186 15.97 7.34 9.91
CA LYS A 186 16.14 5.90 9.72
C LYS A 186 14.97 5.14 10.32
N TRP A 187 14.39 4.25 9.53
CA TRP A 187 13.17 3.53 9.85
C TRP A 187 13.36 2.03 9.62
N ASN A 188 12.86 1.22 10.54
CA ASN A 188 12.86 -0.23 10.45
C ASN A 188 11.45 -0.72 10.18
N PHE A 189 11.25 -1.37 9.03
CA PHE A 189 10.07 -2.19 8.79
C PHE A 189 10.29 -3.58 9.37
N GLU A 190 9.30 -4.06 10.12
CA GLU A 190 9.33 -5.40 10.70
C GLU A 190 9.64 -6.52 9.68
N THR A 191 9.07 -6.46 8.48
CA THR A 191 9.35 -7.43 7.42
C THR A 191 9.51 -6.71 6.09
N VAL A 192 10.58 -7.04 5.36
CA VAL A 192 10.87 -6.49 4.04
C VAL A 192 11.03 -7.62 3.03
N ASN A 193 10.41 -7.45 1.86
CA ASN A 193 10.53 -8.36 0.74
C ASN A 193 11.66 -7.90 -0.19
N PHE A 194 12.86 -8.44 0.02
CA PHE A 194 14.07 -8.08 -0.74
C PHE A 194 13.89 -8.24 -2.25
N THR A 195 13.21 -9.30 -2.70
CA THR A 195 13.03 -9.56 -4.14
C THR A 195 12.08 -8.55 -4.78
N ALA A 196 11.06 -8.09 -4.06
CA ALA A 196 10.19 -7.02 -4.55
C ALA A 196 10.93 -5.67 -4.59
N ASN A 197 11.77 -5.38 -3.60
CA ASN A 197 12.42 -4.07 -3.42
C ASN A 197 13.67 -3.86 -4.31
N GLN A 198 14.07 -4.84 -5.13
CA GLN A 198 15.16 -4.74 -6.10
C GLN A 198 14.69 -4.39 -7.53
N ASN A 199 13.38 -4.33 -7.78
CA ASN A 199 12.76 -3.98 -9.07
C ASN A 199 12.12 -2.59 -9.04
#